data_AF-A0A699ZS35-F1
#
_entry.id   AF-A0A699ZS35-F1
#
_cell.length_a   1.000
_cell.length_b   1.000
_cell.length_c   1.000
_cell.angle_alpha   90.00
_cell.angle_beta   90.00
_cell.angle_gamma   90.00
#
_symmetry.space_group_name_H-M   'P 1'
#
loop_
_entity.id
_entity.type
_entity.pdbx_description
1 polymer ?
#
loop_
_entity_poly.entity_id
_entity_poly.type
_entity_poly.pdbx_seq_one_letter_code
_entity_poly.pdbx_strand_id
1 'polypeptide(L)'
;MQPLQVKVESRPWVIELPSRKLEVDLTTLSSNHHVEINPGDVGNNDRYVVQEIIKEMAKSRPMDIQGSKGFKVLVLSEVDRLSREAQQSLRRTMEKYGAACRLIMVCNNVSKVMDPVRSRCMAIRVAAPSDLQ
;
A
#
# COMPACT_ATOMS: atom_id res chain seq x y z
N MET A 1 -2.27 -19.85 20.52
CA MET A 1 -2.34 -18.80 19.48
C MET A 1 -1.96 -17.49 20.13
N GLN A 2 -0.80 -16.92 19.80
CA GLN A 2 -0.48 -15.55 20.25
C GLN A 2 -1.39 -14.57 19.49
N PRO A 3 -2.01 -13.58 20.16
CA PRO A 3 -2.81 -12.59 19.47
C PRO A 3 -1.91 -11.82 18.50
N LEU A 4 -2.37 -11.65 17.26
CA LEU A 4 -1.72 -10.79 16.28
C LEU A 4 -1.66 -9.38 16.86
N GLN A 5 -0.50 -8.95 17.35
CA GLN A 5 -0.28 -7.58 17.80
C GLN A 5 -0.27 -6.69 16.55
N VAL A 6 -1.42 -6.11 16.25
CA VAL A 6 -1.51 -5.01 15.30
C VAL A 6 -1.06 -3.76 16.06
N LYS A 7 0.06 -3.19 15.65
CA LYS A 7 0.55 -1.93 16.22
C LYS A 7 0.15 -0.81 15.26
N VAL A 8 -0.70 0.08 15.75
CA VAL A 8 -0.99 1.34 15.10
C VAL A 8 0.10 2.31 15.54
N GLU A 9 0.95 2.71 14.61
CA GLU A 9 2.05 3.62 14.89
C GLU A 9 2.00 4.78 13.88
N SER A 10 1.88 6.00 14.40
CA SER A 10 2.11 7.20 13.59
C SER A 10 3.60 7.38 13.46
N ARG A 11 4.19 6.79 12.42
CA ARG A 11 5.63 6.85 12.18
C ARG A 11 5.95 7.99 11.21
N PRO A 12 6.85 8.92 11.58
CA PRO A 12 7.40 9.86 10.61
C PRO A 12 8.20 9.08 9.57
N TRP A 13 7.82 9.21 8.31
CA TRP A 13 8.53 8.66 7.16
C TRP A 13 9.50 9.70 6.63
N VAL A 14 10.80 9.44 6.81
CA VAL A 14 11.86 10.26 6.23
C VAL A 14 12.30 9.64 4.91
N ILE A 15 11.96 10.30 3.81
CA ILE A 15 12.31 9.86 2.46
C ILE A 15 13.42 10.75 1.94
N GLU A 16 14.58 10.16 1.68
CA GLU A 16 15.71 10.86 1.07
C GLU A 16 15.54 10.93 -0.45
N LEU A 17 15.26 12.12 -0.96
CA LEU A 17 15.21 12.40 -2.40
C LEU A 17 16.56 12.99 -2.85
N PRO A 18 16.91 12.90 -4.15
CA PRO A 18 18.19 13.42 -4.66
C PRO A 18 18.45 14.90 -4.37
N SER A 19 17.38 15.70 -4.21
CA SER A 19 17.46 17.16 -4.03
C SER A 19 17.06 17.65 -2.63
N ARG A 20 16.33 16.86 -1.84
CA ARG A 20 15.85 17.24 -0.51
C ARG A 20 15.47 16.04 0.35
N LYS A 21 15.43 16.21 1.66
CA LYS A 21 14.76 15.27 2.57
C LYS A 21 13.29 15.63 2.65
N LEU A 22 12.43 14.63 2.54
CA LEU A 22 11.00 14.77 2.69
C LEU A 22 10.59 14.03 3.96
N GLU A 23 10.08 14.78 4.93
CA GLU A 23 9.51 14.23 6.16
C GLU A 23 7.99 14.24 6.02
N VAL A 24 7.38 13.07 6.18
CA VAL A 24 5.93 12.88 6.07
C VAL A 24 5.44 12.13 7.28
N ASP A 25 4.55 12.73 8.04
CA ASP A 25 3.83 12.03 9.09
C ASP A 25 2.67 11.26 8.46
N LEU A 26 2.76 9.92 8.49
CA LEU A 26 1.73 9.06 7.94
C LEU A 26 1.32 8.01 8.96
N THR A 27 0.01 7.97 9.22
CA THR A 27 -0.58 6.93 10.07
C THR A 27 -0.40 5.59 9.38
N THR A 28 0.40 4.71 9.99
CA THR A 28 0.71 3.40 9.44
C THR A 28 0.26 2.33 10.42
N LEU A 29 -0.55 1.39 9.97
CA LEU A 29 -0.92 0.23 10.75
C LEU A 29 -0.04 -0.94 10.28
N SER A 30 0.83 -1.43 11.16
CA SER A 30 1.82 -2.45 10.81
C SER A 30 1.63 -3.71 11.65
N SER A 31 1.76 -4.84 10.98
CA SER A 31 1.78 -6.17 11.58
C SER A 31 2.90 -7.00 10.94
N ASN A 32 3.08 -8.23 11.45
CA ASN A 32 4.07 -9.18 10.94
C ASN A 32 3.81 -9.56 9.47
N HIS A 33 2.54 -9.58 9.05
CA HIS A 33 2.14 -10.08 7.74
C HIS A 33 1.41 -9.06 6.85
N HIS A 34 1.01 -7.91 7.40
CA HIS A 34 0.39 -6.85 6.61
C HIS A 34 0.84 -5.46 7.07
N VAL A 35 0.68 -4.50 6.18
CA VAL A 35 0.80 -3.07 6.46
C VAL A 35 -0.38 -2.38 5.78
N GLU A 36 -1.01 -1.45 6.49
CA GLU A 36 -2.08 -0.62 5.97
C GLU A 36 -1.67 0.85 6.05
N ILE A 37 -1.92 1.57 4.96
CA ILE A 37 -1.62 2.99 4.82
C ILE A 37 -2.68 3.69 3.97
N ASN A 38 -2.85 4.99 4.22
CA ASN A 38 -3.53 5.90 3.32
C ASN A 38 -2.53 6.86 2.66
N PRO A 39 -2.03 6.56 1.45
CA PRO A 39 -1.08 7.44 0.77
C PRO A 39 -1.72 8.74 0.25
N GLY A 40 -3.06 8.85 0.23
CA GLY A 40 -3.77 10.06 -0.19
C GLY A 40 -3.55 11.25 0.74
N ASP A 41 -3.27 11.01 2.02
CA ASP A 41 -3.07 12.06 3.04
C ASP A 41 -1.79 12.88 2.81
N VAL A 42 -0.87 12.39 1.97
CA VAL A 42 0.44 13.01 1.70
C VAL A 42 0.40 14.03 0.56
N GLY A 43 -0.71 14.10 -0.18
CA GLY A 43 -0.85 14.98 -1.33
C GLY A 43 0.21 14.72 -2.41
N ASN A 44 0.88 15.77 -2.88
CA ASN A 44 1.77 15.72 -4.06
C ASN A 44 3.03 14.86 -3.91
N ASN A 45 3.37 14.38 -2.70
CA ASN A 45 4.53 13.53 -2.50
C ASN A 45 4.18 12.03 -2.39
N ASP A 46 2.92 11.68 -2.59
CA ASP A 46 2.37 10.32 -2.59
C ASP A 46 3.21 9.31 -3.41
N ARG A 47 3.71 9.74 -4.57
CA ARG A 47 4.57 8.93 -5.44
C ARG A 47 5.78 8.35 -4.70
N TYR A 48 6.45 9.16 -3.90
CA TYR A 48 7.69 8.77 -3.23
C TYR A 48 7.39 7.86 -2.03
N VAL A 49 6.32 8.15 -1.31
CA VAL A 49 5.84 7.35 -0.18
C VAL A 49 5.51 5.93 -0.62
N VAL A 50 4.72 5.77 -1.69
CA VAL A 50 4.34 4.45 -2.21
C VAL A 50 5.57 3.64 -2.64
N GLN A 51 6.57 4.28 -3.27
CA GLN A 51 7.79 3.60 -3.69
C GLN A 51 8.61 3.10 -2.51
N GLU A 52 8.84 3.96 -1.51
CA GLU A 52 9.72 3.60 -0.40
C GLU A 52 9.07 2.55 0.50
N ILE A 53 7.76 2.64 0.75
CA ILE A 53 7.04 1.64 1.56
C ILE A 53 7.09 0.26 0.91
N ILE A 54 6.78 0.14 -0.38
CA ILE A 54 6.82 -1.16 -1.08
C ILE A 54 8.25 -1.73 -1.06
N LYS A 55 9.26 -0.88 -1.21
CA LYS A 55 10.67 -1.27 -1.17
C LYS A 55 11.11 -1.72 0.23
N GLU A 56 10.67 -1.03 1.29
CA GLU A 56 10.92 -1.44 2.67
C GLU A 56 10.23 -2.78 2.97
N MET A 57 8.96 -2.94 2.58
CA MET A 57 8.25 -4.20 2.78
C MET A 57 8.88 -5.37 2.04
N ALA A 58 9.38 -5.15 0.83
CA ALA A 58 10.07 -6.18 0.07
C ALA A 58 11.38 -6.63 0.75
N LYS A 59 12.04 -5.73 1.49
CA LYS A 59 13.23 -6.05 2.31
C LYS A 59 12.83 -6.76 3.61
N SER A 60 11.76 -6.32 4.27
CA SER A 60 11.28 -6.83 5.56
C SER A 60 10.40 -8.09 5.42
N ARG A 61 10.60 -8.87 4.37
CA ARG A 61 9.80 -10.06 4.06
C ARG A 61 9.97 -11.11 5.17
N PRO A 62 8.88 -11.59 5.80
CA PRO A 62 9.00 -12.68 6.77
C PRO A 62 9.51 -13.95 6.08
N MET A 63 10.50 -14.58 6.70
CA MET A 63 10.95 -15.92 6.32
C MET A 63 10.02 -16.94 6.99
N ASP A 64 9.50 -17.87 6.20
CA ASP A 64 8.70 -18.97 6.73
C ASP A 64 9.59 -19.99 7.46
N ILE A 65 8.99 -20.82 8.31
CA ILE A 65 9.66 -21.84 9.15
C ILE A 65 10.43 -22.86 8.28
N GLN A 66 10.00 -23.06 7.03
CA GLN A 66 10.67 -23.93 6.05
C GLN A 66 11.79 -23.23 5.25
N GLY A 67 12.19 -22.01 5.61
CA GLY A 67 13.16 -21.21 4.85
C GLY A 67 12.62 -20.68 3.52
N SER A 68 11.34 -20.96 3.23
CA SER A 68 10.67 -20.43 2.06
C SER A 68 10.31 -18.97 2.29
N LYS A 69 10.50 -18.20 1.25
CA LYS A 69 10.48 -16.75 1.31
C LYS A 69 8.97 -16.39 1.29
N GLY A 70 8.40 -15.77 2.33
CA GLY A 70 6.94 -15.51 2.45
C GLY A 70 6.43 -14.32 1.62
N PHE A 71 5.19 -13.86 1.80
CA PHE A 71 4.73 -12.57 1.24
C PHE A 71 4.13 -11.70 2.33
N LYS A 72 4.23 -10.37 2.18
CA LYS A 72 3.56 -9.39 3.03
C LYS A 72 2.41 -8.74 2.24
N VAL A 73 1.31 -8.42 2.91
CA VAL A 73 0.16 -7.75 2.29
C VAL A 73 0.25 -6.24 2.52
N LEU A 74 0.14 -5.43 1.47
CA LEU A 74 -0.03 -3.99 1.57
C LEU A 74 -1.49 -3.63 1.31
N VAL A 75 -2.14 -2.98 2.27
CA VAL A 75 -3.47 -2.41 2.10
C VAL A 75 -3.31 -0.91 1.87
N LEU A 76 -3.73 -0.45 0.69
CA LEU A 76 -3.75 0.95 0.31
C LEU A 76 -5.20 1.44 0.34
N SER A 77 -5.47 2.40 1.21
CA SER A 77 -6.77 3.08 1.29
C SER A 77 -6.81 4.32 0.40
N GLU A 78 -8.02 4.73 -0.01
CA GLU A 78 -8.28 5.92 -0.83
C GLU A 78 -7.41 6.05 -2.11
N VAL A 79 -7.19 4.93 -2.82
CA VAL A 79 -6.33 4.91 -4.02
C VAL A 79 -6.85 5.84 -5.13
N ASP A 80 -8.14 6.17 -5.14
CA ASP A 80 -8.74 7.14 -6.05
C ASP A 80 -8.34 8.60 -5.79
N ARG A 81 -7.68 8.89 -4.66
CA ARG A 81 -7.08 10.20 -4.35
C ARG A 81 -5.62 10.32 -4.80
N LEU A 82 -4.97 9.22 -5.17
CA LEU A 82 -3.59 9.23 -5.64
C LEU A 82 -3.43 10.00 -6.94
N SER A 83 -2.32 10.74 -7.03
CA SER A 83 -1.88 11.42 -8.25
C SER A 83 -1.62 10.41 -9.38
N ARG A 84 -1.77 10.85 -10.64
CA ARG A 84 -1.49 10.00 -11.81
C ARG A 84 -0.06 9.48 -11.81
N GLU A 85 0.89 10.28 -11.32
CA GLU A 85 2.29 9.86 -11.21
C GLU A 85 2.49 8.78 -10.15
N ALA A 86 1.82 8.90 -9.00
CA ALA A 86 1.83 7.87 -7.97
C ALA A 86 1.19 6.57 -8.48
N GLN A 87 0.08 6.63 -9.21
CA GLN A 87 -0.53 5.44 -9.80
C GLN A 87 0.37 4.76 -10.84
N GLN A 88 1.06 5.53 -11.70
CA GLN A 88 2.07 4.98 -12.62
C GLN A 88 3.24 4.35 -11.88
N SER A 89 3.68 4.99 -10.80
CA SER A 89 4.73 4.49 -9.93
C SER A 89 4.33 3.17 -9.27
N LEU A 90 3.11 3.12 -8.70
CA LEU A 90 2.51 1.96 -8.07
C LEU A 90 2.48 0.77 -9.03
N ARG A 91 2.00 0.99 -10.27
CA ARG A 91 2.01 -0.03 -11.33
C ARG A 91 3.41 -0.63 -11.53
N ARG A 92 4.45 0.20 -11.64
CA ARG A 92 5.84 -0.28 -11.81
C ARG A 92 6.31 -1.09 -10.61
N THR A 93 5.99 -0.63 -9.40
CA THR A 93 6.39 -1.34 -8.17
C THR A 93 5.63 -2.66 -7.99
N MET A 94 4.37 -2.74 -8.41
CA MET A 94 3.59 -3.99 -8.42
C MET A 94 4.25 -5.05 -9.32
N GLU A 95 4.68 -4.66 -10.52
CA GLU A 95 5.37 -5.56 -11.45
C GLU A 95 6.73 -6.02 -10.88
N LYS A 96 7.48 -5.10 -10.25
CA LYS A 96 8.81 -5.39 -9.71
C LYS A 96 8.79 -6.25 -8.43
N TYR A 97 7.83 -6.02 -7.54
CA TYR A 97 7.81 -6.61 -6.19
C TYR A 97 6.64 -7.58 -5.94
N GLY A 98 5.87 -7.95 -6.98
CA GLY A 98 4.68 -8.80 -6.84
C GLY A 98 4.94 -10.19 -6.25
N ALA A 99 6.17 -10.72 -6.33
CA ALA A 99 6.54 -11.99 -5.70
C ALA A 99 6.77 -11.88 -4.18
N ALA A 100 7.06 -10.68 -3.68
CA ALA A 100 7.34 -10.43 -2.26
C ALA A 100 6.18 -9.73 -1.54
N CYS A 101 5.38 -8.95 -2.28
CA CYS A 101 4.29 -8.14 -1.76
C CYS A 101 3.00 -8.42 -2.54
N ARG A 102 1.90 -8.68 -1.83
CA ARG A 102 0.54 -8.68 -2.40
C ARG A 102 -0.15 -7.37 -2.03
N LEU A 103 -0.88 -6.78 -2.97
CA LEU A 103 -1.54 -5.48 -2.75
C LEU A 103 -3.05 -5.64 -2.70
N ILE A 104 -3.68 -4.97 -1.75
CA ILE A 104 -5.12 -4.73 -1.66
C ILE A 104 -5.30 -3.23 -1.80
N MET A 105 -6.11 -2.80 -2.77
CA MET A 105 -6.37 -1.40 -3.03
C MET A 105 -7.84 -1.12 -2.80
N VAL A 106 -8.13 -0.19 -1.90
CA VAL A 106 -9.47 0.27 -1.58
C VAL A 106 -9.67 1.63 -2.24
N CYS A 107 -10.76 1.77 -2.98
CA CYS A 107 -11.13 3.03 -3.62
C CYS A 107 -12.64 3.19 -3.64
N ASN A 108 -13.11 4.44 -3.55
CA ASN A 108 -14.54 4.75 -3.63
C ASN A 108 -15.00 4.97 -5.07
N ASN A 109 -14.13 5.51 -5.93
CA ASN A 109 -14.42 5.73 -7.34
C ASN A 109 -13.38 5.07 -8.26
N VAL A 110 -13.75 3.91 -8.80
CA VAL A 110 -12.92 3.12 -9.72
C VAL A 110 -12.52 3.88 -11.00
N SER A 111 -13.32 4.86 -11.44
CA SER A 111 -13.05 5.65 -12.66
C SER A 111 -11.83 6.54 -12.53
N LYS A 112 -11.42 6.88 -11.29
CA LYS A 112 -10.21 7.67 -11.02
C LYS A 112 -8.93 6.82 -10.96
N VAL A 113 -9.08 5.50 -10.87
CA VAL A 113 -7.95 4.56 -10.87
C VAL A 113 -7.59 4.24 -12.32
N MET A 114 -6.33 4.42 -12.70
CA MET A 114 -5.86 4.22 -14.07
C MET A 114 -6.02 2.77 -14.53
N ASP A 115 -6.40 2.58 -15.79
CA ASP A 115 -6.59 1.27 -16.44
C ASP A 115 -5.43 0.28 -16.22
N PRO A 116 -4.14 0.67 -16.31
CA PRO A 116 -3.04 -0.25 -16.10
C PRO A 116 -2.95 -0.83 -14.69
N VAL A 117 -3.46 -0.11 -13.69
CA VAL A 117 -3.53 -0.61 -12.30
C VAL A 117 -4.71 -1.58 -12.20
N ARG A 118 -5.88 -1.20 -12.73
CA ARG A 118 -7.10 -2.05 -12.69
C ARG A 118 -6.89 -3.37 -13.43
N SER A 119 -6.22 -3.37 -14.58
CA SER A 119 -6.01 -4.58 -15.38
C SER A 119 -5.14 -5.65 -14.69
N ARG A 120 -4.43 -5.29 -13.61
CA ARG A 120 -3.55 -6.18 -12.84
C ARG A 120 -4.21 -6.68 -11.55
N CYS A 121 -5.43 -6.24 -11.27
CA CYS A 121 -6.12 -6.53 -10.04
C CYS A 121 -7.45 -7.21 -10.30
N MET A 122 -7.84 -8.07 -9.36
CA MET A 122 -9.20 -8.59 -9.32
C MET A 122 -10.11 -7.51 -8.73
N ALA A 123 -11.00 -6.96 -9.55
CA ALA A 123 -11.95 -5.94 -9.12
C ALA A 123 -13.09 -6.58 -8.34
N ILE A 124 -13.24 -6.20 -7.06
CA ILE A 124 -14.36 -6.60 -6.21
C ILE A 124 -15.22 -5.36 -5.97
N ARG A 125 -16.49 -5.40 -6.39
CA ARG A 125 -17.45 -4.31 -6.13
C ARG A 125 -18.29 -4.64 -4.91
N VAL A 126 -18.12 -3.85 -3.84
CA VAL A 126 -18.98 -3.90 -2.66
C VAL A 126 -20.10 -2.87 -2.86
N ALA A 127 -21.34 -3.33 -3.00
CA ALA A 127 -22.50 -2.44 -3.09
C ALA A 127 -22.87 -1.91 -1.70
N ALA A 128 -23.49 -0.73 -1.65
CA ALA A 128 -24.10 -0.24 -0.43
C ALA A 128 -25.15 -1.25 0.07
N PRO A 129 -25.30 -1.42 1.40
CA PRO A 129 -26.35 -2.27 1.95
C PRO A 129 -27.72 -1.77 1.49
N SER A 130 -28.62 -2.68 1.14
CA SER A 130 -30.03 -2.33 0.89
C SER A 130 -30.73 -2.09 2.23
N ASP A 131 -31.49 -1.00 2.33
CA ASP A 131 -32.26 -0.60 3.54
C ASP A 131 -33.40 -1.56 3.93
N LEU A 132 -33.41 -2.79 3.40
CA LEU A 132 -34.34 -3.84 3.83
C LEU A 132 -33.83 -4.43 5.15
N GLN A 133 -34.11 -3.73 6.24
CA GLN A 133 -34.18 -4.27 7.59
C GLN A 133 -35.64 -4.46 8.01
#